data_AF-A0A842W964-F1
#
_entry.id   AF-A0A842W964-F1
#
_cell.length_a   1.000
_cell.length_b   1.000
_cell.length_c   1.000
_cell.angle_alpha   90.00
_cell.angle_beta   90.00
_cell.angle_gamma   90.00
#
_symmetry.space_group_name_H-M   'P 1'
#
loop_
_entity.id
_entity.type
_entity.pdbx_description
1 polymer ?
#
loop_
_entity_poly.entity_id
_entity_poly.type
_entity_poly.pdbx_seq_one_letter_code
_entity_poly.pdbx_strand_id
1 'polypeptide(L)'
;MASDLMSMGGLEFSLNAITVLVSFAAVVYWVKFFRRIALSGRQGIGWIWIFASVLMVLLLNLSAIVMFTSESVVLVGSGDTFVVEVTKMELMNTLARTIIAVSVTFGAYLLYESMGSADGMKYMFKPVQSLAEARSKAEQKFSLEPGQTYLVLSGPNVTDDAGVEWDMFVDMVTHGTYGFAITRTYPPALRERYGVVKTPILWLTKDKAFKDCIHPTSLIDLSHMVKDFISHDGKTVVLLDGLVYLISHNDFNDVLKIIQGLNDVVVQFDSRIIMPIDPEALTERQFHMLKTEAKLWVP
;
A
#
# COMPACT_ATOMS: atom_id res chain seq x y z
N MET A 1 15.12 8.99 62.32
CA MET A 1 14.54 10.27 61.87
C MET A 1 15.48 11.05 60.94
N ALA A 2 16.68 11.48 61.37
CA ALA A 2 17.66 12.09 60.45
C ALA A 2 18.30 11.09 59.46
N SER A 3 18.49 9.84 59.87
CA SER A 3 18.98 8.75 59.01
C SER A 3 17.99 8.34 57.91
N ASP A 4 16.69 8.39 58.19
CA ASP A 4 15.64 8.00 57.24
C ASP A 4 15.44 9.06 56.14
N LEU A 5 15.55 10.36 56.49
CA LEU A 5 15.53 11.48 55.55
C LEU A 5 16.73 11.44 54.59
N MET A 6 17.93 11.10 55.08
CA MET A 6 19.14 10.98 54.27
C MET A 6 19.08 9.76 53.32
N SER A 7 18.46 8.67 53.78
CA SER A 7 18.19 7.48 52.96
C SER A 7 17.18 7.73 51.84
N MET A 8 16.11 8.50 52.10
CA MET A 8 15.09 8.81 51.10
C MET A 8 15.65 9.71 49.98
N GLY A 9 16.44 10.74 50.32
CA GLY A 9 17.06 11.61 49.32
C GLY A 9 18.07 10.89 48.40
N GLY A 10 18.86 9.96 48.93
CA GLY A 10 19.77 9.14 48.13
C GLY A 10 19.05 8.16 47.17
N LEU A 11 17.92 7.62 47.60
CA LEU A 11 17.10 6.71 46.79
C LEU A 11 16.37 7.47 45.67
N GLU A 12 15.82 8.65 45.94
CA GLU A 12 15.23 9.54 44.93
C GLU A 12 16.26 10.01 43.90
N PHE A 13 17.46 10.40 44.34
CA PHE A 13 18.56 10.75 43.43
C PHE A 13 18.93 9.58 42.49
N SER A 14 19.02 8.37 43.05
CA SER A 14 19.34 7.16 42.28
C SER A 14 18.26 6.83 41.25
N LEU A 15 16.98 6.93 41.62
CA LEU A 15 15.85 6.73 40.71
C LEU A 15 15.82 7.77 39.59
N ASN A 16 16.11 9.04 39.90
CA ASN A 16 16.19 10.11 38.90
C ASN A 16 17.36 9.90 37.93
N ALA A 17 18.53 9.49 38.42
CA ALA A 17 19.69 9.17 37.59
C ALA A 17 19.42 8.00 36.63
N ILE A 18 18.77 6.94 37.12
CA ILE A 18 18.34 5.79 36.29
C ILE A 18 17.35 6.27 35.21
N THR A 19 16.41 7.14 35.58
CA THR A 19 15.40 7.67 34.65
C THR A 19 16.06 8.46 33.51
N VAL A 20 17.09 9.25 33.78
CA VAL A 20 17.86 9.96 32.74
C VAL A 20 18.62 9.01 31.84
N LEU A 21 19.30 8.00 32.40
CA LEU A 21 20.04 7.02 31.62
C LEU A 21 19.12 6.24 30.68
N VAL A 22 17.96 5.80 31.17
CA VAL A 22 16.93 5.14 30.37
C VAL A 22 16.41 6.07 29.28
N SER A 23 16.14 7.34 29.61
CA SER A 23 15.67 8.34 28.65
C SER A 23 16.70 8.62 27.55
N PHE A 24 17.98 8.73 27.90
CA PHE A 24 19.08 8.96 26.95
C PHE A 24 19.27 7.74 26.03
N ALA A 25 19.27 6.53 26.59
CA ALA A 25 19.34 5.29 25.81
C ALA A 25 18.15 5.17 24.84
N ALA A 26 16.94 5.53 25.29
CA ALA A 26 15.76 5.58 24.45
C ALA A 26 15.94 6.57 23.29
N VAL A 27 16.43 7.80 23.53
CA VAL A 27 16.68 8.78 22.46
C VAL A 27 17.71 8.27 21.44
N VAL A 28 18.82 7.67 21.89
CA VAL A 28 19.83 7.11 20.97
C VAL A 28 19.25 5.97 20.12
N TYR A 29 18.47 5.09 20.74
CA TYR A 29 17.77 4.02 20.04
C TYR A 29 16.79 4.59 19.01
N TRP A 30 15.97 5.57 19.40
CA TRP A 30 15.00 6.24 18.55
C TRP A 30 15.65 6.96 17.36
N VAL A 31 16.77 7.66 17.56
CA VAL A 31 17.52 8.30 16.46
C VAL A 31 18.05 7.27 15.47
N LYS A 32 18.57 6.12 15.95
CA LYS A 32 19.01 5.02 15.08
C LYS A 32 17.84 4.38 14.34
N PHE A 33 16.71 4.19 15.01
CA PHE A 33 15.49 3.63 14.43
C PHE A 33 14.92 4.56 13.34
N PHE A 34 14.86 5.87 13.61
CA PHE A 34 14.37 6.87 12.68
C PHE A 34 15.20 6.94 11.39
N ARG A 35 16.53 6.79 11.48
CA ARG A 35 17.41 6.70 10.29
C ARG A 35 17.14 5.50 9.40
N ARG A 36 16.47 4.45 9.90
CA ARG A 36 16.14 3.23 9.14
C ARG A 36 14.75 3.30 8.49
N ILE A 37 13.92 4.28 8.85
CA ILE A 37 12.58 4.43 8.30
C ILE A 37 12.64 5.37 7.09
N ALA A 38 12.22 4.89 5.93
CA ALA A 38 12.00 5.72 4.75
C ALA A 38 10.67 6.49 4.92
N LEU A 39 10.75 7.77 5.26
CA LEU A 39 9.59 8.62 5.51
C LEU A 39 9.12 9.31 4.21
N SER A 40 7.83 9.21 3.89
CA SER A 40 7.20 9.90 2.77
C SER A 40 5.86 10.52 3.20
N GLY A 41 5.59 11.74 2.75
CA GLY A 41 4.31 12.42 2.97
C GLY A 41 3.96 12.69 4.44
N ARG A 42 2.68 12.55 4.81
CA ARG A 42 2.13 12.88 6.15
C ARG A 42 2.67 11.99 7.28
N GLN A 43 3.14 10.78 6.97
CA GLN A 43 3.75 9.87 7.95
C GLN A 43 5.03 10.47 8.55
N GLY A 44 5.85 11.13 7.72
CA GLY A 44 7.05 11.84 8.18
C GLY A 44 6.75 12.90 9.24
N ILE A 45 5.64 13.62 9.07
CA ILE A 45 5.23 14.70 9.97
C ILE A 45 4.77 14.13 11.33
N GLY A 46 4.00 13.03 11.34
CA GLY A 46 3.54 12.39 12.58
C GLY A 46 4.70 11.89 13.44
N TRP A 47 5.70 11.24 12.83
CA TRP A 47 6.90 10.77 13.54
C TRP A 47 7.74 11.92 14.11
N ILE A 48 7.81 13.08 13.44
CA ILE A 48 8.49 14.28 13.95
C ILE A 48 7.83 14.80 15.24
N TRP A 49 6.49 14.82 15.30
CA TRP A 49 5.76 15.28 16.50
C TRP A 49 5.92 14.33 17.68
N ILE A 50 5.90 13.02 17.44
CA ILE A 50 6.17 12.03 18.49
C ILE A 50 7.61 12.18 19.00
N PHE A 51 8.58 12.33 18.10
CA PHE A 51 9.96 12.60 18.48
C PHE A 51 10.10 13.89 19.30
N ALA A 52 9.45 14.98 18.88
CA ALA A 52 9.45 16.24 19.63
C ALA A 52 8.84 16.07 21.02
N SER A 53 7.76 15.29 21.16
CA SER A 53 7.13 15.01 22.46
C SER A 53 8.07 14.24 23.40
N VAL A 54 8.74 13.19 22.91
CA VAL A 54 9.71 12.39 23.69
C VAL A 54 10.94 13.22 24.08
N LEU A 55 11.43 14.08 23.18
CA LEU A 55 12.53 15.00 23.48
C LEU A 55 12.13 16.03 24.55
N MET A 56 10.91 16.57 24.48
CA MET A 56 10.38 17.50 25.47
C MET A 56 10.28 16.84 26.86
N VAL A 57 9.80 15.59 26.93
CA VAL A 57 9.79 14.79 28.19
C VAL A 57 11.20 14.69 28.77
N LEU A 58 12.19 14.39 27.93
CA LEU A 58 13.58 14.25 28.37
C LEU A 58 14.15 15.58 28.89
N LEU A 59 13.89 16.69 28.21
CA LEU A 59 14.35 18.03 28.64
C LEU A 59 13.70 18.46 29.97
N LEU A 60 12.41 18.17 30.15
CA LEU A 60 11.70 18.48 31.39
C LEU A 60 12.21 17.62 32.56
N ASN A 61 12.46 16.33 32.34
CA ASN A 61 13.07 15.46 33.34
C ASN A 61 14.50 15.91 33.69
N LEU A 62 15.27 16.38 32.71
CA LEU A 62 16.61 16.94 32.95
C LEU A 62 16.54 18.24 33.77
N SER A 63 15.54 19.09 33.52
CA SER A 63 15.32 20.33 34.28
C SER A 63 14.98 20.08 35.76
N ALA A 64 14.21 19.02 36.05
CA ALA A 64 13.86 18.64 37.41
C ALA A 64 15.10 18.22 38.23
N ILE A 65 16.11 17.64 37.58
CA ILE A 65 17.38 17.26 38.22
C ILE A 65 18.28 18.46 38.46
N VAL A 66 18.36 19.39 37.49
CA VAL A 66 19.09 20.65 37.65
C VAL A 66 18.51 21.47 38.82
N MET A 67 17.18 21.44 39.02
CA MET A 67 16.53 22.04 40.18
C MET A 67 16.84 21.34 41.51
N PHE A 68 17.05 20.02 41.53
CA PHE A 68 17.42 19.29 42.74
C PHE A 68 18.87 19.58 43.18
N THR A 69 19.74 19.94 42.24
CA THR A 69 21.10 20.41 42.54
C THR A 69 21.16 21.86 43.01
N SER A 70 20.06 22.62 42.87
CA SER A 70 19.89 23.91 43.52
C SER A 70 19.01 23.73 44.75
N GLU A 71 19.59 23.18 45.82
CA GLU A 71 19.07 23.49 47.16
C GLU A 71 19.01 25.03 47.23
N SER A 72 17.80 25.55 47.43
CA SER A 72 17.48 26.93 47.75
C SER A 72 18.71 27.81 48.00
N VAL A 73 19.07 28.67 47.05
CA VAL A 73 20.05 29.72 47.35
C VAL A 73 19.37 30.72 48.28
N VAL A 74 19.52 30.50 49.58
CA VAL A 74 19.26 31.52 50.60
C VAL A 74 20.52 32.38 50.67
N LEU A 75 20.56 33.47 49.90
CA LEU A 75 21.53 34.54 50.14
C LEU A 75 20.94 35.48 51.19
N VAL A 76 21.43 35.38 52.42
CA VAL A 76 21.16 36.36 53.48
C VAL A 76 22.00 37.61 53.20
N GLY A 77 21.35 38.66 52.71
CA GLY A 77 21.94 39.99 52.54
C GLY A 77 20.86 41.05 52.70
N SER A 78 21.02 41.91 53.70
CA SER A 78 20.27 43.13 54.03
C SER A 78 19.03 43.44 53.18
N GLY A 79 17.83 43.07 53.67
CA GLY A 79 16.58 43.75 53.32
C GLY A 79 15.43 42.89 52.82
N ASP A 80 15.63 42.03 51.82
CA ASP A 80 14.51 41.40 51.10
C ASP A 80 14.61 39.86 51.00
N THR A 81 13.57 39.17 51.46
CA THR A 81 13.40 37.72 51.28
C THR A 81 12.66 37.44 49.96
N PHE A 82 13.34 36.86 48.97
CA PHE A 82 12.67 36.30 47.79
C PHE A 82 12.25 34.85 48.06
N VAL A 83 10.96 34.65 48.32
CA VAL A 83 10.35 33.32 48.46
C VAL A 83 9.97 32.81 47.07
N VAL A 84 10.60 31.74 46.61
CA VAL A 84 10.16 31.04 45.39
C VAL A 84 8.90 30.25 45.73
N GLU A 85 7.77 30.74 45.22
CA GLU A 85 6.43 30.23 45.46
C GLU A 85 6.26 28.83 44.83
N VAL A 86 6.18 27.79 45.67
CA VAL A 86 6.07 26.36 45.30
C VAL A 86 4.93 26.09 44.30
N THR A 87 3.88 26.90 44.34
CA THR A 87 2.71 26.82 43.44
C THR A 87 3.06 27.04 41.96
N LYS A 88 4.10 27.83 41.66
CA LYS A 88 4.57 28.02 40.26
C LYS A 88 5.28 26.76 39.73
N MET A 89 5.89 25.97 40.61
CA MET A 89 6.60 24.73 40.24
C MET A 89 5.63 23.59 39.91
N GLU A 90 4.54 23.44 40.68
CA GLU A 90 3.47 22.48 40.37
C GLU A 90 2.72 22.85 39.08
N LEU A 91 2.52 24.14 38.83
CA LEU A 91 1.92 24.64 37.59
C LEU A 91 2.78 24.28 36.38
N MET A 92 4.10 24.47 36.45
CA MET A 92 5.01 24.12 35.35
C MET A 92 5.04 22.62 35.06
N ASN A 93 5.04 21.77 36.09
CA ASN A 93 5.02 20.31 35.93
C ASN A 93 3.68 19.84 35.33
N THR A 94 2.57 20.44 35.76
CA THR A 94 1.24 20.15 35.21
C THR A 94 1.14 20.58 33.75
N LEU A 95 1.60 21.79 33.41
CA LEU A 95 1.65 22.29 32.03
C LEU A 95 2.50 21.39 31.13
N ALA A 96 3.68 21.00 31.59
CA ALA A 96 4.55 20.03 30.92
C ALA A 96 3.82 18.73 30.57
N ARG A 97 3.16 18.10 31.56
CA ARG A 97 2.40 16.86 31.37
C ARG A 97 1.25 17.03 30.37
N THR A 98 0.55 18.15 30.39
CA THR A 98 -0.52 18.43 29.43
C THR A 98 -0.01 18.61 28.00
N ILE A 99 1.11 19.31 27.81
CA ILE A 99 1.74 19.49 26.49
C ILE A 99 2.20 18.15 25.92
N ILE A 100 2.77 17.29 26.77
CA ILE A 100 3.19 15.94 26.39
C ILE A 100 1.97 15.11 25.97
N ALA A 101 0.91 15.09 26.78
CA ALA A 101 -0.31 14.35 26.48
C ALA A 101 -0.91 14.82 25.13
N VAL A 102 -1.04 16.13 24.92
CA VAL A 102 -1.54 16.70 23.66
C VAL A 102 -0.64 16.33 22.48
N SER A 103 0.68 16.42 22.63
CA SER A 103 1.63 16.11 21.54
C SER A 103 1.67 14.62 21.19
N VAL A 104 1.59 13.74 22.19
CA VAL A 104 1.50 12.28 21.99
C VAL A 104 0.16 11.92 21.37
N THR A 105 -0.94 12.47 21.86
CA THR A 105 -2.28 12.23 21.28
C THR A 105 -2.36 12.76 19.86
N PHE A 106 -1.81 13.94 19.55
CA PHE A 106 -1.81 14.50 18.20
C PHE A 106 -0.85 13.75 17.27
N GLY A 107 0.34 13.38 17.74
CA GLY A 107 1.28 12.55 16.99
C GLY A 107 0.73 11.16 16.72
N ALA A 108 0.11 10.51 17.72
CA ALA A 108 -0.59 9.25 17.58
C ALA A 108 -1.83 9.39 16.70
N TYR A 109 -2.56 10.50 16.75
CA TYR A 109 -3.68 10.77 15.86
C TYR A 109 -3.20 10.95 14.41
N LEU A 110 -2.14 11.70 14.16
CA LEU A 110 -1.57 11.85 12.80
C LEU A 110 -0.98 10.54 12.28
N LEU A 111 -0.34 9.74 13.15
CA LEU A 111 0.07 8.40 12.79
C LEU A 111 -1.13 7.49 12.55
N TYR A 112 -2.17 7.54 13.40
CA TYR A 112 -3.41 6.79 13.25
C TYR A 112 -4.24 7.27 12.07
N GLU A 113 -4.18 8.52 11.65
CA GLU A 113 -4.81 9.02 10.43
C GLU A 113 -3.95 8.66 9.22
N SER A 114 -2.63 8.53 9.39
CA SER A 114 -1.74 8.00 8.36
C SER A 114 -1.78 6.45 8.24
N MET A 115 -2.20 5.78 9.32
CA MET A 115 -2.50 4.35 9.41
C MET A 115 -3.98 4.05 9.24
N GLY A 116 -4.85 5.05 9.36
CA GLY A 116 -6.25 5.10 8.95
C GLY A 116 -6.32 5.48 7.48
N SER A 117 -5.23 6.11 6.99
CA SER A 117 -4.64 5.90 5.68
C SER A 117 -3.85 4.57 5.61
N ALA A 118 -4.31 3.53 6.32
CA ALA A 118 -4.52 2.20 5.75
C ALA A 118 -5.77 2.19 4.84
N ASP A 119 -6.38 3.35 4.59
CA ASP A 119 -6.77 3.79 3.22
C ASP A 119 -5.56 3.95 2.27
N GLY A 120 -4.36 3.53 2.72
CA GLY A 120 -3.15 3.22 1.96
C GLY A 120 -3.03 1.73 1.60
N MET A 121 -3.98 0.89 2.03
CA MET A 121 -4.56 -0.14 1.16
C MET A 121 -5.52 0.55 0.19
N LYS A 122 -5.01 1.55 -0.55
CA LYS A 122 -5.69 2.17 -1.68
C LYS A 122 -5.56 1.30 -2.92
N TYR A 123 -5.64 -0.02 -2.76
CA TYR A 123 -6.50 -0.76 -3.65
C TYR A 123 -7.88 -0.56 -3.08
N MET A 124 -8.46 0.61 -3.39
CA MET A 124 -9.89 0.73 -3.47
C MET A 124 -10.34 -0.49 -4.25
N PHE A 125 -10.90 -1.49 -3.58
CA PHE A 125 -11.87 -2.38 -4.20
C PHE A 125 -13.04 -1.47 -4.60
N LYS A 126 -12.83 -0.67 -5.65
CA LYS A 126 -13.92 -0.28 -6.52
C LYS A 126 -14.18 -1.57 -7.27
N PRO A 127 -15.28 -2.28 -6.97
CA PRO A 127 -15.67 -3.40 -7.80
C PRO A 127 -15.65 -2.89 -9.23
N VAL A 128 -14.92 -3.60 -10.08
CA VAL A 128 -14.81 -3.26 -11.49
C VAL A 128 -16.23 -3.23 -12.02
N GLN A 129 -16.75 -2.05 -12.32
CA GLN A 129 -18.13 -1.91 -12.75
C GLN A 129 -18.25 -2.48 -14.16
N SER A 130 -18.99 -3.57 -14.29
CA SER A 130 -19.38 -4.13 -15.56
C SER A 130 -20.36 -3.19 -16.25
N LEU A 131 -20.00 -2.73 -17.44
CA LEU A 131 -20.87 -1.89 -18.24
C LEU A 131 -20.89 -2.46 -19.65
N ALA A 132 -22.07 -2.91 -20.08
CA ALA A 132 -22.26 -3.44 -21.41
C ALA A 132 -22.03 -2.35 -22.47
N GLU A 133 -21.19 -2.67 -23.46
CA GLU A 133 -20.96 -1.82 -24.63
C GLU A 133 -22.21 -1.76 -25.52
N ALA A 134 -22.23 -0.77 -26.42
CA ALA A 134 -23.26 -0.72 -27.44
C ALA A 134 -23.16 -1.97 -28.33
N ARG A 135 -24.29 -2.64 -28.57
CA ARG A 135 -24.30 -3.84 -29.41
C ARG A 135 -23.98 -3.49 -30.86
N SER A 136 -23.03 -4.21 -31.45
CA SER A 136 -22.79 -4.17 -32.89
C SER A 136 -23.96 -4.79 -33.66
N LYS A 137 -24.16 -4.35 -34.89
CA LYS A 137 -25.11 -4.98 -35.84
C LYS A 137 -24.45 -6.04 -36.72
N ALA A 138 -23.12 -6.10 -36.73
CA ALA A 138 -22.37 -7.11 -37.48
C ALA A 138 -22.57 -8.49 -36.86
N GLU A 139 -22.27 -9.55 -37.62
CA GLU A 139 -22.20 -10.90 -37.06
C GLU A 139 -20.91 -11.06 -36.25
N GLN A 140 -20.98 -11.85 -35.18
CA GLN A 140 -19.84 -12.14 -34.32
C GLN A 140 -18.78 -12.92 -35.10
N LYS A 141 -17.57 -12.36 -35.19
CA LYS A 141 -16.46 -12.94 -35.98
C LYS A 141 -15.74 -14.05 -35.22
N PHE A 142 -15.57 -13.90 -33.91
CA PHE A 142 -14.78 -14.80 -33.07
C PHE A 142 -15.69 -15.53 -32.08
N SER A 143 -15.69 -16.86 -32.13
CA SER A 143 -16.43 -17.71 -31.18
C SER A 143 -15.45 -18.41 -30.25
N LEU A 144 -15.49 -18.05 -28.98
CA LEU A 144 -14.73 -18.69 -27.91
C LEU A 144 -15.67 -19.55 -27.05
N GLU A 145 -15.25 -20.76 -26.74
CA GLU A 145 -15.97 -21.67 -25.85
C GLU A 145 -16.05 -21.03 -24.44
N PRO A 146 -17.22 -21.03 -23.78
CA PRO A 146 -17.33 -20.60 -22.39
C PRO A 146 -16.48 -21.47 -21.47
N GLY A 147 -16.01 -20.88 -20.36
CA GLY A 147 -15.25 -21.60 -19.34
C GLY A 147 -13.82 -21.93 -19.75
N GLN A 148 -13.26 -21.21 -20.74
CA GLN A 148 -11.92 -21.47 -21.27
C GLN A 148 -11.01 -20.25 -21.16
N THR A 149 -9.75 -20.53 -20.85
CA THR A 149 -8.65 -19.56 -20.92
C THR A 149 -7.84 -19.83 -22.17
N TYR A 150 -7.61 -18.79 -22.97
CA TYR A 150 -6.97 -18.86 -24.27
C TYR A 150 -5.60 -18.18 -24.25
N LEU A 151 -4.58 -18.87 -24.77
CA LEU A 151 -3.33 -18.27 -25.19
C LEU A 151 -3.44 -17.86 -26.65
N VAL A 152 -3.35 -16.57 -26.92
CA VAL A 152 -3.27 -16.03 -28.28
C VAL A 152 -1.80 -15.77 -28.57
N LEU A 153 -1.26 -16.41 -29.61
CA LEU A 153 0.12 -16.16 -29.97
C LEU A 153 0.23 -14.79 -30.63
N SER A 154 1.12 -13.95 -30.09
CA SER A 154 1.36 -12.59 -30.57
C SER A 154 2.87 -12.39 -30.70
N GLY A 155 3.34 -11.89 -31.84
CA GLY A 155 4.77 -11.62 -32.04
C GLY A 155 5.13 -11.45 -33.52
N PRO A 156 6.24 -10.76 -33.83
CA PRO A 156 6.62 -10.44 -35.21
C PRO A 156 6.87 -11.68 -36.08
N ASN A 157 7.21 -12.82 -35.46
CA ASN A 157 7.48 -14.08 -36.14
C ASN A 157 6.29 -15.05 -36.14
N VAL A 158 5.15 -14.67 -35.55
CA VAL A 158 4.03 -15.60 -35.29
C VAL A 158 2.73 -15.19 -35.98
N THR A 159 2.42 -13.89 -36.00
CA THR A 159 1.19 -13.38 -36.60
C THR A 159 1.47 -12.09 -37.36
N ASP A 160 1.10 -12.03 -38.65
CA ASP A 160 1.15 -10.80 -39.45
C ASP A 160 0.17 -9.72 -38.95
N ASP A 161 -0.84 -10.14 -38.17
CA ASP A 161 -1.97 -9.31 -37.74
C ASP A 161 -1.79 -8.89 -36.27
N ALA A 162 -1.08 -7.78 -36.05
CA ALA A 162 -0.84 -7.24 -34.72
C ALA A 162 -2.13 -6.64 -34.11
N GLY A 163 -2.71 -7.33 -33.13
CA GLY A 163 -3.88 -6.86 -32.39
C GLY A 163 -5.11 -7.78 -32.44
N VAL A 164 -4.97 -9.00 -32.98
CA VAL A 164 -6.08 -9.98 -33.04
C VAL A 164 -6.70 -10.24 -31.68
N GLU A 165 -5.89 -10.30 -30.61
CA GLU A 165 -6.39 -10.45 -29.23
C GLU A 165 -7.36 -9.35 -28.81
N TRP A 166 -7.13 -8.12 -29.27
CA TRP A 166 -7.99 -6.97 -29.00
C TRP A 166 -9.23 -7.01 -29.89
N ASP A 167 -9.10 -7.39 -31.16
CA ASP A 167 -10.25 -7.57 -32.05
C ASP A 167 -11.19 -8.66 -31.53
N MET A 168 -10.65 -9.78 -31.04
CA MET A 168 -11.39 -10.84 -30.36
C MET A 168 -12.12 -10.30 -29.12
N PHE A 169 -11.43 -9.53 -28.29
CA PHE A 169 -12.02 -8.92 -27.10
C PHE A 169 -13.14 -7.94 -27.44
N VAL A 170 -12.91 -7.04 -28.41
CA VAL A 170 -13.89 -6.03 -28.88
C VAL A 170 -15.13 -6.71 -29.48
N ASP A 171 -14.94 -7.73 -30.29
CA ASP A 171 -16.04 -8.53 -30.85
C ASP A 171 -16.91 -9.12 -29.72
N MET A 172 -16.31 -9.72 -28.70
CA MET A 172 -17.08 -10.27 -27.58
C MET A 172 -17.86 -9.21 -26.79
N VAL A 173 -17.25 -8.07 -26.47
CA VAL A 173 -17.92 -7.03 -25.67
C VAL A 173 -19.03 -6.32 -26.43
N THR A 174 -18.85 -6.14 -27.75
CA THR A 174 -19.88 -5.57 -28.62
C THR A 174 -21.00 -6.55 -28.96
N HIS A 175 -20.85 -7.84 -28.63
CA HIS A 175 -21.91 -8.85 -28.74
C HIS A 175 -22.56 -9.21 -27.40
N GLY A 176 -22.41 -8.35 -26.39
CA GLY A 176 -23.16 -8.44 -25.12
C GLY A 176 -22.47 -9.24 -24.02
N THR A 177 -21.17 -9.48 -24.14
CA THR A 177 -20.32 -10.00 -23.06
C THR A 177 -19.79 -8.84 -22.22
N TYR A 178 -19.73 -8.95 -20.90
CA TYR A 178 -19.06 -7.94 -20.08
C TYR A 178 -17.54 -8.08 -20.19
N GLY A 179 -16.84 -7.00 -20.52
CA GLY A 179 -15.40 -7.00 -20.72
C GLY A 179 -14.63 -6.41 -19.54
N PHE A 180 -13.42 -6.93 -19.30
CA PHE A 180 -12.42 -6.28 -18.46
C PHE A 180 -11.03 -6.44 -19.09
N ALA A 181 -10.38 -5.33 -19.43
CA ALA A 181 -9.05 -5.37 -20.02
C ALA A 181 -7.99 -4.97 -18.98
N ILE A 182 -6.93 -5.75 -18.89
CA ILE A 182 -5.73 -5.46 -18.13
C ILE A 182 -4.60 -5.35 -19.14
N THR A 183 -3.94 -4.20 -19.18
CA THR A 183 -3.02 -3.89 -20.28
C THR A 183 -1.83 -3.09 -19.80
N ARG A 184 -0.71 -3.17 -20.52
CA ARG A 184 0.45 -2.27 -20.35
C ARG A 184 0.32 -0.98 -21.16
N THR A 185 -0.58 -0.95 -22.12
CA THR A 185 -0.77 0.20 -23.01
C THR A 185 -1.64 1.25 -22.32
N TYR A 186 -1.32 2.53 -22.51
CA TYR A 186 -2.05 3.62 -21.86
C TYR A 186 -3.54 3.61 -22.25
N PRO A 187 -4.49 3.54 -21.28
CA PRO A 187 -5.90 3.29 -21.60
C PRO A 187 -6.56 4.27 -22.58
N PRO A 188 -6.33 5.59 -22.52
CA PRO A 188 -6.89 6.52 -23.51
C PRO A 188 -6.54 6.18 -24.96
N ALA A 189 -5.31 5.72 -25.23
CA ALA A 189 -4.89 5.33 -26.57
C ALA A 189 -5.64 4.09 -27.07
N LEU A 190 -5.94 3.15 -26.17
CA LEU A 190 -6.73 1.95 -26.50
C LEU A 190 -8.20 2.29 -26.75
N ARG A 191 -8.77 3.21 -25.96
CA ARG A 191 -10.15 3.68 -26.18
C ARG A 191 -10.28 4.35 -27.55
N GLU A 192 -9.30 5.15 -27.95
CA GLU A 192 -9.26 5.79 -29.27
C GLU A 192 -9.12 4.76 -30.39
N ARG A 193 -8.23 3.77 -30.24
CA ARG A 193 -7.98 2.75 -31.27
C ARG A 193 -9.16 1.77 -31.46
N TYR A 194 -9.76 1.30 -30.38
CA TYR A 194 -10.73 0.20 -30.40
C TYR A 194 -12.17 0.61 -30.11
N GLY A 195 -12.44 1.87 -29.78
CA GLY A 195 -13.80 2.39 -29.57
C GLY A 195 -14.51 1.85 -28.32
N VAL A 196 -13.80 1.21 -27.39
CA VAL A 196 -14.34 0.72 -26.12
C VAL A 196 -14.47 1.87 -25.12
N VAL A 197 -15.70 2.29 -24.81
CA VAL A 197 -15.96 3.49 -23.98
C VAL A 197 -16.34 3.12 -22.55
N LYS A 198 -17.13 2.06 -22.38
CA LYS A 198 -17.69 1.66 -21.09
C LYS A 198 -16.88 0.58 -20.41
N THR A 199 -16.22 -0.25 -21.21
CA THR A 199 -15.41 -1.37 -20.73
C THR A 199 -14.33 -0.86 -19.78
N PRO A 200 -14.22 -1.42 -18.56
CA PRO A 200 -13.14 -1.10 -17.64
C PRO A 200 -11.79 -1.56 -18.21
N ILE A 201 -10.79 -0.67 -18.12
CA ILE A 201 -9.42 -0.93 -18.55
C ILE A 201 -8.50 -0.62 -17.37
N LEU A 202 -7.83 -1.63 -16.83
CA LEU A 202 -6.84 -1.52 -15.77
C LEU A 202 -5.44 -1.42 -16.36
N TRP A 203 -4.71 -0.38 -15.99
CA TRP A 203 -3.35 -0.16 -16.48
C TRP A 203 -2.30 -0.80 -15.56
N LEU A 204 -1.49 -1.72 -16.12
CA LEU A 204 -0.32 -2.30 -15.47
C LEU A 204 0.85 -1.31 -15.51
N THR A 205 1.05 -0.55 -14.44
CA THR A 205 2.13 0.45 -14.35
C THR A 205 2.70 0.54 -12.94
N LYS A 206 3.98 0.91 -12.85
CA LYS A 206 4.63 1.20 -11.56
C LYS A 206 4.19 2.54 -10.97
N ASP A 207 3.65 3.43 -11.82
CA ASP A 207 3.24 4.76 -11.42
C ASP A 207 1.86 4.74 -10.77
N LYS A 208 1.80 5.13 -9.49
CA LYS A 208 0.57 5.18 -8.69
C LYS A 208 -0.23 6.47 -8.89
N ALA A 209 0.20 7.37 -9.78
CA ALA A 209 -0.51 8.61 -10.06
C ALA A 209 -1.84 8.42 -10.79
N PHE A 210 -2.06 7.25 -11.42
CA PHE A 210 -3.26 6.96 -12.18
C PHE A 210 -4.35 6.33 -11.31
N LYS A 211 -5.61 6.62 -11.64
CA LYS A 211 -6.77 6.19 -10.83
C LYS A 211 -7.12 4.71 -11.03
N ASP A 212 -6.99 4.22 -12.26
CA ASP A 212 -7.35 2.85 -12.66
C ASP A 212 -6.07 2.10 -13.08
N CYS A 213 -5.12 2.01 -12.16
CA CYS A 213 -3.86 1.30 -12.37
C CYS A 213 -3.54 0.33 -11.23
N ILE A 214 -2.72 -0.67 -11.54
CA ILE A 214 -2.15 -1.60 -10.55
C ILE A 214 -0.66 -1.78 -10.78
N HIS A 215 0.08 -1.92 -9.68
CA HIS A 215 1.49 -2.25 -9.74
C HIS A 215 1.68 -3.70 -10.21
N PRO A 216 2.61 -4.00 -11.13
CA PRO A 216 2.79 -5.36 -11.67
C PRO A 216 3.17 -6.41 -10.61
N THR A 217 3.70 -5.98 -9.45
CA THR A 217 4.02 -6.90 -8.34
C THR A 217 2.85 -7.17 -7.39
N SER A 218 1.72 -6.48 -7.57
CA SER A 218 0.50 -6.68 -6.77
C SER A 218 -0.35 -7.82 -7.36
N LEU A 219 0.25 -9.00 -7.52
CA LEU A 219 -0.40 -10.17 -8.14
C LEU A 219 -1.67 -10.61 -7.40
N ILE A 220 -1.65 -10.53 -6.07
CA ILE A 220 -2.79 -10.90 -5.21
C ILE A 220 -3.98 -9.97 -5.49
N ASP A 221 -3.75 -8.66 -5.46
CA ASP A 221 -4.79 -7.65 -5.71
C ASP A 221 -5.35 -7.80 -7.13
N LEU A 222 -4.48 -8.04 -8.13
CA LEU A 222 -4.88 -8.30 -9.51
C LEU A 222 -5.79 -9.52 -9.60
N SER A 223 -5.39 -10.63 -8.97
CA SER A 223 -6.18 -11.86 -8.97
C SER A 223 -7.54 -11.66 -8.33
N HIS A 224 -7.61 -10.99 -7.18
CA HIS A 224 -8.88 -10.68 -6.54
C HIS A 224 -9.79 -9.84 -7.43
N MET A 225 -9.27 -8.76 -8.04
CA MET A 225 -10.07 -7.93 -8.95
C MET A 225 -10.64 -8.72 -10.13
N VAL A 226 -9.84 -9.61 -10.74
CA VAL A 226 -10.31 -10.44 -11.86
C VAL A 226 -11.36 -11.45 -11.38
N LYS A 227 -11.13 -12.13 -10.25
CA LYS A 227 -12.09 -13.09 -9.69
C LYS A 227 -13.41 -12.44 -9.31
N ASP A 228 -13.34 -11.27 -8.68
CA ASP A 228 -14.52 -10.50 -8.33
C ASP A 228 -15.27 -10.09 -9.59
N PHE A 229 -14.59 -9.53 -10.60
CA PHE A 229 -15.23 -9.18 -11.88
C PHE A 229 -15.93 -10.37 -12.54
N ILE A 230 -15.28 -11.54 -12.61
CA ILE A 230 -15.86 -12.74 -13.21
C ILE A 230 -17.09 -13.23 -12.42
N SER A 231 -17.01 -13.23 -11.09
CA SER A 231 -18.06 -13.78 -10.23
C SER A 231 -19.31 -12.91 -10.09
N HIS A 232 -19.21 -11.60 -10.32
CA HIS A 232 -20.35 -10.69 -10.19
C HIS A 232 -21.35 -10.81 -11.34
N ASP A 233 -20.87 -10.86 -12.58
CA ASP A 233 -21.74 -10.71 -13.75
C ASP A 233 -22.01 -12.01 -14.48
N GLY A 234 -21.09 -12.99 -14.38
CA GLY A 234 -21.12 -14.22 -15.17
C GLY A 234 -21.06 -13.96 -16.68
N LYS A 235 -20.58 -14.93 -17.47
CA LYS A 235 -20.38 -14.75 -18.93
C LYS A 235 -19.57 -13.48 -19.25
N THR A 236 -18.40 -13.36 -18.64
CA THR A 236 -17.48 -12.24 -18.90
C THR A 236 -16.36 -12.64 -19.85
N VAL A 237 -15.67 -11.63 -20.38
CA VAL A 237 -14.39 -11.80 -21.08
C VAL A 237 -13.35 -10.90 -20.43
N VAL A 238 -12.20 -11.47 -20.10
CA VAL A 238 -11.06 -10.74 -19.53
C VAL A 238 -9.89 -10.80 -20.52
N LEU A 239 -9.35 -9.66 -20.89
CA LEU A 239 -8.12 -9.57 -21.68
C LEU A 239 -6.94 -9.28 -20.75
N LEU A 240 -5.96 -10.17 -20.68
CA LEU A 240 -4.73 -9.98 -19.90
C LEU A 240 -3.54 -9.71 -20.83
N ASP A 241 -3.49 -8.49 -21.37
CA ASP A 241 -2.41 -7.95 -22.19
C ASP A 241 -1.24 -7.45 -21.33
N GLY A 242 -0.50 -8.41 -20.77
CA GLY A 242 0.63 -8.10 -19.91
C GLY A 242 1.25 -9.29 -19.21
N LEU A 243 0.91 -10.52 -19.60
CA LEU A 243 1.40 -11.73 -18.96
C LEU A 243 2.93 -11.77 -18.86
N VAL A 244 3.64 -11.53 -19.97
CA VAL A 244 5.11 -11.48 -20.00
C VAL A 244 5.66 -10.42 -19.04
N TYR A 245 4.97 -9.29 -18.89
CA TYR A 245 5.39 -8.22 -17.97
C TYR A 245 5.15 -8.58 -16.51
N LEU A 246 4.09 -9.33 -16.20
CA LEU A 246 3.89 -9.89 -14.86
C LEU A 246 4.99 -10.91 -14.54
N ILE A 247 5.33 -11.79 -15.48
CA ILE A 247 6.41 -12.78 -15.33
C ILE A 247 7.78 -12.10 -15.19
N SER A 248 8.03 -10.98 -15.88
CA SER A 248 9.31 -10.28 -15.77
C SER A 248 9.49 -9.52 -14.45
N HIS A 249 8.42 -9.31 -13.68
CA HIS A 249 8.43 -8.56 -12.41
C HIS A 249 8.20 -9.44 -11.18
N ASN A 250 7.85 -10.72 -11.37
CA ASN A 250 7.50 -11.65 -10.32
C ASN A 250 8.08 -13.03 -10.63
N ASP A 251 8.08 -13.93 -9.65
CA ASP A 251 8.43 -15.32 -9.90
C ASP A 251 7.38 -15.98 -10.80
N PHE A 252 7.83 -16.68 -11.85
CA PHE A 252 6.96 -17.36 -12.81
C PHE A 252 5.96 -18.31 -12.12
N ASN A 253 6.41 -19.04 -11.10
CA ASN A 253 5.55 -19.98 -10.36
C ASN A 253 4.40 -19.26 -9.65
N ASP A 254 4.59 -18.03 -9.19
CA ASP A 254 3.52 -17.28 -8.53
C ASP A 254 2.52 -16.74 -9.54
N VAL A 255 2.98 -16.29 -10.71
CA VAL A 255 2.08 -15.95 -11.83
C VAL A 255 1.28 -17.17 -12.29
N LEU A 256 1.93 -18.34 -12.40
CA LEU A 256 1.27 -19.58 -12.80
C LEU A 256 0.17 -19.99 -11.81
N LYS A 257 0.43 -19.93 -10.49
CA LYS A 257 -0.60 -20.19 -9.46
C LYS A 257 -1.80 -19.25 -9.58
N ILE A 258 -1.56 -17.99 -9.93
CA ILE A 258 -2.64 -17.02 -10.13
C ILE A 258 -3.47 -17.42 -11.35
N ILE A 259 -2.85 -17.79 -12.47
CA ILE A 259 -3.56 -18.27 -13.67
C ILE A 259 -4.38 -19.52 -13.36
N GLN A 260 -3.80 -20.50 -12.65
CA GLN A 260 -4.51 -21.69 -12.19
C GLN A 260 -5.74 -21.33 -11.35
N GLY A 261 -5.58 -20.44 -10.37
CA GLY A 261 -6.68 -19.98 -9.54
C GLY A 261 -7.72 -19.13 -10.30
N LEU A 262 -7.36 -18.51 -11.43
CA LEU A 262 -8.32 -17.83 -12.31
C LEU A 262 -9.09 -18.85 -13.15
N ASN A 263 -8.44 -19.90 -13.66
CA ASN A 263 -9.08 -20.95 -14.44
C ASN A 263 -10.26 -21.59 -13.70
N ASP A 264 -10.12 -21.85 -12.39
CA ASP A 264 -11.21 -22.39 -11.57
C ASP A 264 -12.47 -21.51 -11.63
N VAL A 265 -12.30 -20.19 -11.53
CA VAL A 265 -13.39 -19.21 -11.56
C VAL A 265 -13.93 -19.03 -12.98
N VAL A 266 -13.07 -19.06 -13.99
CA VAL A 266 -13.44 -19.00 -15.41
C VAL A 266 -14.40 -20.14 -15.77
N VAL A 267 -14.06 -21.37 -15.38
CA VAL A 267 -14.89 -22.56 -15.59
C VAL A 267 -16.21 -22.44 -14.82
N GLN A 268 -16.16 -22.00 -13.55
CA GLN A 268 -17.35 -21.89 -12.71
C GLN A 268 -18.41 -20.92 -13.24
N PHE A 269 -17.99 -19.82 -13.87
CA PHE A 269 -18.88 -18.72 -14.29
C PHE A 269 -19.04 -18.59 -15.82
N ASP A 270 -18.72 -19.64 -16.58
CA ASP A 270 -18.79 -19.67 -18.06
C ASP A 270 -18.09 -18.45 -18.71
N SER A 271 -17.03 -17.98 -18.07
CA SER A 271 -16.30 -16.79 -18.50
C SER A 271 -15.11 -17.17 -19.37
N ARG A 272 -14.42 -16.18 -19.93
CA ARG A 272 -13.27 -16.41 -20.82
C ARG A 272 -12.13 -15.48 -20.45
N ILE A 273 -10.91 -15.99 -20.56
CA ILE A 273 -9.71 -15.16 -20.47
C ILE A 273 -8.96 -15.25 -21.79
N ILE A 274 -8.52 -14.12 -22.31
CA ILE A 274 -7.66 -14.00 -23.49
C ILE A 274 -6.31 -13.49 -23.01
N MET A 275 -5.25 -14.25 -23.26
CA MET A 275 -3.88 -13.90 -22.86
C MET A 275 -2.97 -13.89 -24.09
N PRO A 276 -2.68 -12.71 -24.67
CA PRO A 276 -1.65 -12.61 -25.71
C PRO A 276 -0.29 -12.99 -25.13
N ILE A 277 0.47 -13.78 -25.88
CA ILE A 277 1.79 -14.24 -25.47
C ILE A 277 2.72 -14.39 -26.67
N ASP A 278 3.93 -13.86 -26.52
CA ASP A 278 5.04 -14.16 -27.41
C ASP A 278 5.79 -15.38 -26.87
N PRO A 279 5.77 -16.54 -27.57
CA PRO A 279 6.49 -17.73 -27.15
C PRO A 279 7.99 -17.50 -26.97
N GLU A 280 8.59 -16.59 -27.76
CA GLU A 280 10.02 -16.29 -27.70
C GLU A 280 10.39 -15.48 -26.44
N ALA A 281 9.40 -14.84 -25.80
CA ALA A 281 9.61 -14.09 -24.56
C ALA A 281 9.69 -14.99 -23.32
N LEU A 282 9.48 -16.31 -23.46
CA LEU A 282 9.52 -17.28 -22.37
C LEU A 282 10.53 -18.38 -22.65
N THR A 283 11.01 -19.01 -21.56
CA THR A 283 11.74 -20.28 -21.71
C THR A 283 10.79 -21.38 -22.19
N GLU A 284 11.31 -22.37 -22.93
CA GLU A 284 10.49 -23.50 -23.40
C GLU A 284 9.71 -24.17 -22.27
N ARG A 285 10.36 -24.38 -21.12
CA ARG A 285 9.73 -24.97 -19.93
C ARG A 285 8.54 -24.14 -19.44
N GLN A 286 8.69 -22.82 -19.32
CA GLN A 286 7.63 -21.92 -18.88
C GLN A 286 6.45 -21.92 -19.86
N PHE A 287 6.74 -21.87 -21.16
CA PHE A 287 5.73 -21.92 -22.20
C PHE A 287 4.97 -23.26 -22.18
N HIS A 288 5.67 -24.38 -21.98
CA HIS A 288 5.05 -25.69 -21.83
C HIS A 288 4.12 -25.77 -20.61
N MET A 289 4.53 -25.22 -19.46
CA MET A 289 3.69 -25.16 -18.27
C MET A 289 2.42 -24.32 -18.49
N LEU A 290 2.53 -23.17 -19.17
CA LEU A 290 1.35 -22.34 -19.49
C LEU A 290 0.39 -23.03 -20.46
N LYS A 291 0.90 -23.73 -21.49
CA LYS A 291 0.06 -24.51 -22.43
C LYS A 291 -0.72 -25.65 -21.77
N THR A 292 -0.29 -26.13 -20.60
CA THR A 292 -1.04 -27.13 -19.84
C THR A 292 -2.27 -26.51 -19.17
N GLU A 293 -2.21 -25.22 -18.82
CA GLU A 293 -3.28 -24.52 -18.11
C GLU A 293 -4.26 -23.78 -19.03
N ALA A 294 -3.86 -23.50 -20.28
CA ALA A 294 -4.64 -22.67 -21.18
C ALA A 294 -4.62 -23.22 -22.61
N LYS A 295 -5.78 -23.13 -23.29
CA LYS A 295 -5.98 -23.60 -24.66
C LYS A 295 -5.28 -22.65 -25.63
N LEU A 296 -4.48 -23.20 -26.53
CA LEU A 296 -3.91 -22.40 -27.62
C LEU A 296 -5.02 -22.01 -28.60
N TRP A 297 -5.19 -20.73 -28.85
CA TRP A 297 -6.10 -20.26 -29.90
C TRP A 297 -5.41 -20.38 -31.27
N VAL A 298 -6.17 -20.88 -32.24
CA VAL A 298 -5.74 -21.00 -33.64
C VAL A 298 -6.86 -20.41 -34.50
N PRO A 299 -6.54 -19.53 -35.47
CA PRO A 299 -7.52 -18.88 -36.34
C PRO A 299 -8.30 -19.85 -37.24
#